data_AF-A0A7V4JPF4-F1
#
_entry.id   AF-A0A7V4JPF4-F1
#
_cell.length_a   1.000
_cell.length_b   1.000
_cell.length_c   1.000
_cell.angle_alpha   90.00
_cell.angle_beta   90.00
_cell.angle_gamma   90.00
#
_symmetry.space_group_name_H-M   'P 1'
#
loop_
_entity.id
_entity.type
_entity.pdbx_description
1 polymer ?
#
loop_
_entity_poly.entity_id
_entity_poly.type
_entity_poly.pdbx_seq_one_letter_code
_entity_poly.pdbx_strand_id
1 'polypeptide(L)'
;MKTAKDCLKDGNYYATAFFAQQAAEKSLKGFLYAQGYRALITHSVVELLEESSKVNEQFKQFLDLNFYPSGAPYKFYTKEVAQRCLNYAELILKEVKKYLRK
;
A
#
# COMPACT_ATOMS: atom_id res chain seq x y z
N MET A 1 -5.04 -3.80 -7.42
CA MET A 1 -5.08 -5.15 -6.80
C MET A 1 -5.07 -6.30 -7.79
N LYS A 2 -5.91 -6.33 -8.84
CA LYS A 2 -5.92 -7.44 -9.82
C LYS A 2 -4.53 -7.73 -10.40
N THR A 3 -3.86 -6.71 -10.95
CA THR A 3 -2.53 -6.85 -11.55
C THR A 3 -1.49 -7.47 -10.60
N ALA A 4 -1.44 -7.02 -9.35
CA ALA A 4 -0.52 -7.58 -8.36
C ALA A 4 -0.79 -9.07 -8.10
N LYS A 5 -2.06 -9.49 -8.06
CA LYS A 5 -2.45 -10.90 -7.88
C LYS A 5 -2.08 -11.76 -9.08
N ASP A 6 -2.26 -11.23 -10.28
CA ASP A 6 -1.90 -11.93 -11.51
C ASP A 6 -0.38 -12.12 -11.59
N CYS A 7 0.41 -11.06 -11.34
CA CYS A 7 1.87 -11.16 -11.27
C CYS A 7 2.37 -12.19 -10.25
N LEU A 8 1.69 -12.33 -9.11
CA LEU A 8 2.08 -13.28 -8.07
C LEU A 8 1.90 -14.73 -8.55
N LYS A 9 0.79 -15.00 -9.24
CA LYS A 9 0.51 -16.32 -9.83
C LYS A 9 1.54 -16.69 -10.90
N ASP A 10 1.98 -15.69 -11.67
CA ASP A 10 2.96 -15.86 -12.74
C ASP A 10 4.42 -15.90 -12.25
N GLY A 11 4.66 -15.83 -10.93
CA GLY A 11 6.01 -15.83 -10.36
C GLY A 11 6.77 -14.51 -10.50
N ASN A 12 6.11 -13.45 -10.97
CA ASN A 12 6.68 -12.10 -11.12
C ASN A 12 6.65 -11.34 -9.78
N TYR A 13 7.49 -11.77 -8.84
CA TYR A 13 7.49 -11.30 -7.46
C TYR A 13 7.82 -9.80 -7.32
N TYR A 14 8.76 -9.30 -8.11
CA TYR A 14 9.04 -7.86 -8.16
C TYR A 14 7.80 -7.05 -8.56
N ALA A 15 7.19 -7.42 -9.70
CA ALA A 15 6.02 -6.74 -10.22
C ALA A 15 4.84 -6.81 -9.23
N THR A 16 4.70 -7.94 -8.54
CA THR A 16 3.72 -8.10 -7.45
C THR A 16 3.91 -7.05 -6.36
N ALA A 17 5.14 -6.92 -5.82
CA ALA A 17 5.44 -5.95 -4.77
C ALA A 17 5.21 -4.51 -5.24
N PHE A 18 5.67 -4.18 -6.46
CA PHE A 18 5.48 -2.87 -7.08
C PHE A 18 3.99 -2.51 -7.23
N PHE A 19 3.18 -3.38 -7.84
CA PHE A 19 1.76 -3.10 -8.02
C PHE A 19 0.96 -3.13 -6.71
N ALA A 20 1.42 -3.86 -5.69
CA ALA A 20 0.85 -3.80 -4.36
C ALA A 20 1.10 -2.43 -3.71
N GLN A 21 2.33 -1.92 -3.75
CA GLN A 21 2.65 -0.58 -3.25
C GLN A 21 1.85 0.51 -3.96
N GLN A 22 1.78 0.46 -5.30
CA GLN A 22 0.98 1.41 -6.08
C GLN A 22 -0.50 1.37 -5.69
N ALA A 23 -1.06 0.18 -5.44
CA ALA A 23 -2.43 0.06 -4.99
C ALA A 23 -2.63 0.69 -3.59
N ALA A 24 -1.69 0.51 -2.67
CA ALA A 24 -1.73 1.16 -1.36
C ALA A 24 -1.66 2.70 -1.50
N GLU A 25 -0.71 3.22 -2.28
CA GLU A 25 -0.54 4.66 -2.55
C GLU A 25 -1.84 5.28 -3.07
N LYS A 26 -2.44 4.70 -4.12
CA LYS A 26 -3.67 5.24 -4.71
C LYS A 26 -4.87 5.13 -3.78
N SER A 27 -4.94 4.09 -2.95
CA SER A 27 -6.01 3.95 -1.95
C SER A 27 -5.94 5.05 -0.91
N LEU A 28 -4.75 5.31 -0.35
CA LEU A 28 -4.55 6.36 0.66
C LEU A 28 -4.77 7.76 0.09
N LYS A 29 -4.26 8.03 -1.12
CA LYS A 29 -4.56 9.29 -1.83
C LYS A 29 -6.06 9.46 -2.04
N GLY A 30 -6.77 8.42 -2.47
CA GLY A 30 -8.22 8.44 -2.62
C GLY A 30 -8.95 8.76 -1.31
N PHE A 31 -8.52 8.15 -0.20
CA PHE A 31 -9.03 8.46 1.13
C PHE A 31 -8.81 9.94 1.48
N LEU A 32 -7.57 10.43 1.43
CA LEU A 32 -7.24 11.81 1.77
C LEU A 32 -7.96 12.83 0.88
N TYR A 33 -8.09 12.54 -0.42
CA TYR A 33 -8.85 13.39 -1.35
C TYR A 33 -10.34 13.47 -0.98
N ALA A 34 -10.93 12.37 -0.51
CA ALA A 34 -12.31 12.35 0.01
C ALA A 34 -12.46 13.20 1.28
N GLN A 35 -11.38 13.37 2.05
CA GLN A 35 -11.31 14.24 3.23
C GLN A 35 -10.97 15.70 2.89
N GLY A 36 -10.92 16.07 1.60
CA GLY A 36 -10.68 17.44 1.16
C GLY A 36 -9.21 17.81 0.95
N TYR A 37 -8.25 16.91 1.20
CA TYR A 37 -6.84 17.17 0.88
C TYR A 37 -6.68 17.35 -0.63
N ARG A 38 -5.79 18.25 -1.05
CA ARG A 38 -5.46 18.49 -2.47
C ARG A 38 -3.94 18.56 -2.61
N ALA A 39 -3.46 18.39 -3.84
CA ALA A 39 -2.03 18.50 -4.17
C ALA A 39 -1.09 17.63 -3.29
N LEU A 40 -1.44 16.36 -3.06
CA LEU A 40 -0.53 15.40 -2.42
C LEU A 40 0.62 15.03 -3.38
N ILE A 41 1.78 15.65 -3.21
CA ILE A 41 2.96 15.48 -4.09
C ILE A 41 3.82 14.26 -3.70
N THR A 42 3.56 13.64 -2.54
CA THR A 42 4.32 12.47 -2.10
C THR A 42 3.91 11.17 -2.79
N HIS A 43 4.88 10.27 -2.96
CA HIS A 43 4.71 8.87 -3.38
C HIS A 43 5.02 7.88 -2.25
N SER A 44 5.43 8.38 -1.09
CA SER A 44 5.74 7.55 0.06
C SER A 44 4.44 7.04 0.69
N VAL A 45 4.28 5.71 0.72
CA VAL A 45 3.15 5.07 1.41
C VAL A 45 3.19 5.38 2.90
N VAL A 46 4.38 5.50 3.49
CA VAL A 46 4.56 5.85 4.91
C VAL A 46 4.05 7.25 5.18
N GLU A 47 4.48 8.25 4.41
CA GLU A 47 3.98 9.64 4.58
C GLU A 47 2.47 9.72 4.37
N LEU A 48 1.94 8.99 3.37
CA LEU A 48 0.49 8.94 3.15
C LEU A 48 -0.26 8.29 4.32
N LEU A 49 0.33 7.28 4.97
CA LEU A 49 -0.23 6.65 6.17
C LEU A 49 -0.17 7.61 7.37
N GLU A 50 0.93 8.35 7.54
CA GLU A 50 1.06 9.37 8.57
C GLU A 50 -0.03 10.45 8.42
N GLU A 51 -0.21 10.99 7.21
CA GLU A 51 -1.28 11.95 6.94
C GLU A 51 -2.66 11.34 7.14
N SER A 52 -2.87 10.11 6.67
CA SER A 52 -4.15 9.41 6.87
C SER A 52 -4.42 9.15 8.36
N SER A 53 -3.38 8.95 9.16
CA SER A 53 -3.48 8.71 10.60
C SER A 53 -3.88 9.94 11.40
N LYS A 54 -3.57 11.14 10.90
CA LYS A 54 -4.03 12.42 11.47
C LYS A 54 -5.53 12.61 11.29
N VAL A 55 -6.08 12.08 10.19
CA VAL A 55 -7.54 12.12 9.94
C VAL A 55 -8.24 10.96 10.64
N ASN A 56 -7.60 9.78 10.69
CA ASN A 56 -8.15 8.61 11.34
C ASN A 56 -7.07 7.72 11.93
N GLU A 57 -7.05 7.61 13.26
CA GLU A 57 -6.03 6.88 13.99
C GLU A 57 -5.94 5.38 13.66
N GLN A 58 -6.98 4.78 13.07
CA GLN A 58 -6.92 3.38 12.62
C GLN A 58 -5.79 3.16 11.61
N PHE A 59 -5.36 4.17 10.85
CA PHE A 59 -4.24 4.04 9.93
C PHE A 59 -2.87 3.94 10.62
N LYS A 60 -2.74 4.31 11.91
CA LYS A 60 -1.49 4.18 12.68
C LYS A 60 -0.98 2.73 12.72
N GLN A 61 -1.90 1.76 12.75
CA GLN A 61 -1.57 0.33 12.80
C GLN A 61 -0.79 -0.16 11.57
N PHE A 62 -0.77 0.63 10.49
CA PHE A 62 -0.08 0.27 9.26
C PHE A 62 1.29 0.94 9.09
N LEU A 63 1.71 1.82 10.00
CA LEU A 63 2.97 2.58 9.88
C LEU A 63 4.21 1.67 9.93
N ASP A 64 4.13 0.56 10.66
CA ASP A 64 5.22 -0.41 10.75
C ASP A 64 5.28 -1.37 9.54
N LEU A 65 4.34 -1.24 8.58
CA LEU A 65 4.29 -2.10 7.41
C LEU A 65 5.34 -1.69 6.39
N ASN A 66 6.43 -2.45 6.37
CA ASN A 66 7.49 -2.22 5.40
C ASN A 66 7.27 -3.01 4.09
N PHE A 67 6.99 -2.28 3.00
CA PHE A 67 6.83 -2.83 1.65
C PHE A 67 8.15 -3.34 1.04
N TYR A 68 9.33 -2.89 1.51
CA TYR A 68 10.61 -3.42 1.04
C TYR A 68 11.58 -3.62 2.20
N PRO A 69 12.08 -4.85 2.44
CA PRO A 69 13.18 -5.04 3.39
C PRO A 69 14.38 -4.15 3.03
N SER A 70 15.24 -3.82 4.01
CA SER A 70 16.49 -3.08 3.75
C SER A 70 17.56 -4.00 3.11
N GLY A 71 18.42 -3.48 2.22
CA GLY A 71 19.43 -4.28 1.48
C GLY A 71 19.38 -4.19 -0.07
N ALA A 72 19.93 -5.20 -0.76
CA ALA A 72 20.07 -5.21 -2.22
C ALA A 72 18.75 -5.57 -2.95
N PRO A 73 18.33 -4.85 -4.00
CA PRO A 73 17.04 -5.03 -4.70
C PRO A 73 16.70 -6.47 -5.10
N TYR A 74 17.67 -7.24 -5.59
CA TYR A 74 17.46 -8.62 -6.02
C TYR A 74 17.10 -9.58 -4.88
N LYS A 75 17.43 -9.25 -3.62
CA LYS A 75 17.11 -10.06 -2.44
C LYS A 75 15.66 -9.90 -1.98
N PHE A 76 14.93 -8.93 -2.55
CA PHE A 76 13.56 -8.62 -2.13
C PHE A 76 12.49 -9.23 -3.02
N TYR A 77 12.88 -9.80 -4.15
CA TYR A 77 11.94 -10.35 -5.11
C TYR A 77 11.69 -11.83 -4.85
N THR A 78 11.42 -12.16 -3.59
CA THR A 78 10.99 -13.50 -3.19
C THR A 78 9.47 -13.56 -3.14
N LYS A 79 8.93 -14.78 -3.23
CA LYS A 79 7.49 -15.01 -3.13
C LYS A 79 6.93 -14.53 -1.80
N GLU A 80 7.68 -14.71 -0.72
CA GLU A 80 7.28 -14.33 0.64
C GLU A 80 7.15 -12.81 0.76
N VAL A 81 8.13 -12.06 0.25
CA VAL A 81 8.07 -10.58 0.25
C VAL A 81 6.92 -10.10 -0.63
N ALA A 82 6.77 -10.65 -1.83
CA ALA A 82 5.67 -10.30 -2.73
C ALA A 82 4.29 -10.52 -2.10
N GLN A 83 4.10 -11.68 -1.46
CA GLN A 83 2.86 -12.00 -0.75
C GLN A 83 2.62 -11.05 0.42
N ARG A 84 3.66 -10.72 1.19
CA ARG A 84 3.57 -9.77 2.30
C ARG A 84 3.13 -8.38 1.81
N CYS A 85 3.75 -7.86 0.75
CA CYS A 85 3.37 -6.57 0.16
C CYS A 85 1.92 -6.58 -0.33
N LEU A 86 1.51 -7.66 -0.99
CA LEU A 86 0.12 -7.82 -1.45
C LEU A 86 -0.86 -7.80 -0.28
N ASN A 87 -0.55 -8.52 0.81
CA ASN A 87 -1.38 -8.55 2.01
C ASN A 87 -1.48 -7.16 2.66
N TYR A 88 -0.38 -6.42 2.74
CA TYR A 88 -0.38 -5.06 3.29
C TYR A 88 -1.27 -4.11 2.47
N ALA A 89 -1.14 -4.16 1.14
CA ALA A 89 -1.99 -3.39 0.24
C ALA A 89 -3.48 -3.78 0.37
N GLU A 90 -3.80 -5.05 0.61
CA GLU A 90 -5.18 -5.50 0.87
C GLU A 90 -5.74 -4.95 2.18
N LEU A 91 -4.96 -4.98 3.27
CA LEU A 91 -5.37 -4.45 4.56
C LEU A 91 -5.66 -2.95 4.47
N ILE A 92 -4.75 -2.18 3.88
CA ILE A 92 -4.91 -0.73 3.69
C ILE A 92 -6.14 -0.44 2.83
N LEU A 93 -6.29 -1.12 1.69
CA LEU A 93 -7.46 -0.92 0.81
C LEU A 93 -8.77 -1.28 1.52
N LYS A 94 -8.78 -2.37 2.31
CA LYS A 94 -9.95 -2.77 3.09
C LYS A 94 -10.32 -1.69 4.09
N GLU A 95 -9.34 -1.11 4.77
CA GLU A 95 -9.58 -0.03 5.73
C GLU A 95 -10.13 1.21 5.02
N VAL A 96 -9.49 1.68 3.95
CA VAL A 96 -9.99 2.82 3.13
C VAL A 96 -11.43 2.59 2.66
N LYS A 97 -11.78 1.38 2.20
CA LYS A 97 -13.14 1.06 1.73
C LYS A 97 -14.21 1.19 2.81
N LYS A 98 -13.88 1.02 4.10
CA LYS A 98 -14.85 1.23 5.19
C LYS A 98 -15.30 2.69 5.26
N TYR A 99 -14.46 3.64 4.83
CA TYR A 99 -14.75 5.07 4.88
C TYR A 99 -15.44 5.59 3.63
N LEU A 100 -15.12 5.04 2.45
CA LEU A 100 -15.71 5.49 1.18
C LEU A 100 -17.08 4.88 0.87
N ARG A 101 -17.54 3.89 1.65
CA ARG A 101 -18.87 3.26 1.49
C ARG A 101 -19.92 3.82 2.46
N LYS A 102 -19.59 4.91 3.17
CA LYS A 102 -20.55 5.76 3.87
C LYS A 102 -20.94 6.92 2.96
#